data_AF-A0A497IG60-F1
#
_entry.id   AF-A0A497IG60-F1
#
_cell.length_a   1.000
_cell.length_b   1.000
_cell.length_c   1.000
_cell.angle_alpha   90.00
_cell.angle_beta   90.00
_cell.angle_gamma   90.00
#
_symmetry.space_group_name_H-M   'P 1'
#
loop_
_entity.id
_entity.type
_entity.pdbx_description
1 polymer ?
#
loop_
_entity_poly.entity_id
_entity_poly.type
_entity_poly.pdbx_seq_one_letter_code
_entity_poly.pdbx_strand_id
1 'polypeptide(L)'
;MMKTKNRKQIIVLVGGILVGIVTGTIITAHHFGQMGGRAFPEFIFCGTSGILIASIIKYLVDKRKGINTTTSKLILAVSLCIIVGLLIGAGIGYHYFFKLEATPSNGQSTKIEPTKEMVEKIVFYEKGKQEIIDLKSEDGKEIASLLTRKLHELNLQATCVFSEEDIQEIKQKDRVAELIFKKPVDITISQWTEPEERYHIPVDEKGYRILENVKIAIFILEDNQERGLEAHILVGHRVEGRTGYSCWAINIKEEGKPELDKSWIDRINRLINKAGASNIF
;
A
#
# COMPACT_ATOMS: atom_id res chain seq x y z
N MET A 1 -4.38 39.29 41.95
CA MET A 1 -4.18 39.97 40.65
C MET A 1 -3.16 39.18 39.82
N MET A 2 -3.61 38.18 39.07
CA MET A 2 -2.76 37.19 38.40
C MET A 2 -3.12 37.17 36.92
N LYS A 3 -2.76 38.21 36.14
CA LYS A 3 -3.46 38.42 34.84
C LYS A 3 -2.68 38.84 33.59
N THR A 4 -1.35 38.91 33.58
CA THR A 4 -0.64 39.27 32.33
C THR A 4 0.63 38.47 32.04
N LYS A 5 1.36 38.01 33.07
CA LYS A 5 2.68 37.36 32.86
C LYS A 5 2.59 35.95 32.26
N ASN A 6 1.53 35.18 32.55
CA ASN A 6 1.35 33.81 32.04
C ASN A 6 0.72 33.73 30.63
N ARG A 7 0.07 34.79 30.14
CA ARG A 7 -0.67 34.71 28.86
C ARG A 7 0.27 34.54 27.67
N LYS A 8 1.42 35.23 27.66
CA LYS A 8 2.43 35.08 26.61
C LYS A 8 3.07 33.68 26.61
N GLN A 9 3.33 33.10 27.78
CA GLN A 9 3.88 31.75 27.89
C GLN A 9 2.89 30.69 27.40
N ILE A 10 1.60 30.82 27.73
CA ILE A 10 0.55 29.92 27.25
C ILE A 10 0.41 30.00 25.72
N ILE A 11 0.44 31.20 25.14
CA ILE A 11 0.35 31.37 23.67
C ILE A 11 1.53 30.70 22.97
N VAL A 12 2.75 30.86 23.48
CA VAL A 12 3.95 30.22 22.92
C VAL A 12 3.88 28.69 23.05
N LEU A 13 3.37 28.18 24.17
CA LEU A 13 3.20 26.75 24.40
C LEU A 13 2.20 26.13 23.41
N VAL A 14 1.02 26.74 23.29
CA VAL A 14 -0.05 26.28 22.40
C VAL A 14 0.37 26.39 20.93
N GLY A 15 1.04 27.48 20.54
CA GLY A 15 1.57 27.66 19.20
C GLY A 15 2.61 26.61 18.82
N GLY A 16 3.55 26.29 19.72
CA GLY A 16 4.57 25.26 19.50
C GLY A 16 3.98 23.86 19.33
N ILE A 17 2.98 23.52 20.13
CA ILE A 17 2.27 22.24 20.02
C ILE A 17 1.52 22.14 18.68
N LEU A 18 0.78 23.19 18.29
CA LEU A 18 0.05 23.23 17.02
C LEU A 18 0.99 23.08 15.81
N VAL A 19 2.10 23.82 15.80
CA VAL A 19 3.12 23.72 14.73
C VAL A 19 3.72 22.32 14.69
N GLY A 20 4.03 21.72 15.84
CA GLY A 20 4.52 20.35 15.93
C GLY A 20 3.53 19.32 15.38
N ILE A 21 2.24 19.44 15.72
CA ILE A 21 1.19 18.54 15.24
C ILE A 21 1.03 18.63 13.71
N VAL A 22 0.93 19.84 13.16
CA VAL A 22 0.77 20.08 11.71
C VAL A 22 2.00 19.59 10.95
N THR A 23 3.19 19.89 11.45
CA THR A 23 4.44 19.46 10.81
C THR A 23 4.59 17.94 10.85
N GLY A 24 4.28 17.32 11.99
CA GLY A 24 4.32 15.86 12.15
C GLY A 24 3.36 15.17 11.18
N THR A 25 2.12 15.65 11.07
CA THR A 25 1.13 15.08 10.14
C THR A 25 1.53 15.23 8.67
N ILE A 26 2.07 16.38 8.25
CA ILE A 26 2.55 16.59 6.88
C ILE A 26 3.74 15.67 6.56
N ILE A 27 4.70 15.57 7.48
CA ILE A 27 5.86 14.70 7.30
C ILE A 27 5.42 13.23 7.23
N THR A 28 4.47 12.80 8.08
CA THR A 28 3.85 11.47 8.00
C THR A 28 3.23 11.22 6.64
N ALA A 29 2.39 12.12 6.15
CA ALA A 29 1.74 11.97 4.86
C ALA A 29 2.75 11.92 3.70
N HIS A 30 3.76 12.80 3.70
CA HIS A 30 4.75 12.89 2.63
C HIS A 30 5.69 11.68 2.57
N HIS A 31 6.22 11.23 3.71
CA HIS A 31 7.15 10.09 3.73
C HIS A 31 6.47 8.74 3.64
N PHE A 32 5.23 8.58 4.10
CA PHE A 32 4.46 7.36 3.81
C PHE A 32 4.19 7.20 2.31
N GLY A 33 3.98 8.30 1.59
CA GLY A 33 3.80 8.28 0.13
C GLY A 33 5.05 7.88 -0.67
N GLN A 34 6.26 8.02 -0.10
CA GLN A 34 7.52 7.78 -0.82
C GLN A 34 8.41 6.65 -0.28
N MET A 35 8.29 6.23 0.99
CA MET A 35 9.30 5.36 1.64
C MET A 35 8.77 4.09 2.33
N GLY A 36 7.57 3.61 2.02
CA GLY A 36 7.14 2.26 2.44
C GLY A 36 7.20 1.99 3.95
N GLY A 37 6.89 2.99 4.78
CA GLY A 37 6.66 2.84 6.22
C GLY A 37 7.87 2.53 7.12
N ARG A 38 9.01 2.04 6.60
CA ARG A 38 10.15 1.59 7.45
C ARG A 38 11.09 2.70 7.91
N ALA A 39 11.32 3.75 7.11
CA ALA A 39 12.24 4.83 7.47
C ALA A 39 11.63 5.93 8.38
N PHE A 40 10.32 5.85 8.64
CA PHE A 40 9.54 6.91 9.25
C PHE A 40 9.86 7.18 10.73
N PRO A 41 10.11 6.16 11.59
CA PRO A 41 10.43 6.42 12.99
C PRO A 41 11.84 7.00 13.17
N GLU A 42 12.84 6.50 12.45
CA GLU A 42 14.24 6.77 12.77
C GLU A 42 14.65 8.23 12.56
N PHE A 43 14.22 8.87 11.46
CA PHE A 43 14.60 10.26 11.17
C PHE A 43 13.97 11.28 12.14
N ILE A 44 12.70 11.09 12.50
CA ILE A 44 12.03 11.98 13.45
C ILE A 44 12.62 11.79 14.84
N PHE A 45 12.88 10.56 15.27
CA PHE A 45 13.46 10.29 16.60
C PHE A 45 14.92 10.74 16.73
N CYS A 46 15.77 10.52 15.72
CA CYS A 46 17.18 10.95 15.78
C CYS A 46 17.36 12.47 15.70
N GLY A 47 16.62 13.17 14.82
CA GLY A 47 16.72 14.61 14.70
C GLY A 47 16.19 15.37 15.93
N THR A 48 15.03 14.94 16.45
CA THR A 48 14.38 15.62 17.58
C THR A 48 15.09 15.37 18.91
N SER A 49 15.67 14.18 19.11
CA SER A 49 16.47 13.86 20.31
C SER A 49 17.75 14.70 20.38
N GLY A 50 18.43 14.94 19.25
CA GLY A 50 19.62 15.80 19.19
C GLY A 50 19.33 17.24 19.63
N ILE A 51 18.22 17.82 19.17
CA ILE A 51 17.79 19.19 19.53
C ILE A 51 17.43 19.28 21.03
N LEU A 52 16.78 18.24 21.57
CA LEU A 52 16.45 18.17 23.00
C LEU A 52 17.71 18.13 23.86
N ILE A 53 18.66 17.25 23.51
CA ILE A 53 19.93 17.10 24.23
C ILE A 53 20.73 18.41 24.21
N ALA A 54 20.85 19.06 23.05
CA ALA A 54 21.52 20.36 22.94
C ALA A 54 20.84 21.44 23.78
N SER A 55 19.50 21.46 23.82
CA SER A 55 18.72 22.41 24.63
C SER A 55 18.92 22.18 26.14
N ILE A 56 18.99 20.92 26.58
CA ILE A 56 19.26 20.55 27.97
C ILE A 56 20.69 20.94 28.38
N ILE A 57 21.69 20.61 27.54
CA ILE A 57 23.08 20.96 27.80
C ILE A 57 23.23 22.48 27.94
N LYS A 58 22.63 23.27 27.04
CA LYS A 58 22.66 24.73 27.11
C LYS A 58 22.04 25.27 28.40
N TYR A 59 20.89 24.73 28.83
CA TYR A 59 20.28 25.11 30.10
C TYR A 59 21.18 24.78 31.31
N LEU A 60 21.81 23.61 31.33
CA LEU A 60 22.72 23.22 32.40
C LEU A 60 23.97 24.11 32.45
N VAL A 61 24.53 24.48 31.29
CA VAL A 61 25.67 25.39 31.17
C VAL A 61 25.32 26.79 31.67
N ASP A 62 24.17 27.35 31.25
CA ASP A 62 23.72 28.67 31.71
C ASP A 62 23.48 28.69 33.22
N LYS A 63 22.87 27.62 33.76
CA LYS A 63 22.63 27.45 35.20
C LYS A 63 23.94 27.38 35.99
N ARG A 64 24.94 26.65 35.47
CA ARG A 64 26.26 26.52 36.12
C ARG A 64 27.06 27.84 36.07
N LYS A 65 26.92 28.63 35.01
CA LYS A 65 27.59 29.92 34.85
C LYS A 65 26.89 31.08 35.58
N GLY A 66 25.75 30.84 36.25
CA GLY A 66 24.97 31.89 36.90
C GLY A 66 24.33 32.89 35.93
N ILE A 67 24.28 32.55 34.63
CA ILE A 67 23.66 33.38 33.59
C ILE A 67 22.15 33.32 33.78
N ASN A 68 21.44 34.41 33.45
CA ASN A 68 19.99 34.44 33.51
C ASN A 68 19.36 33.32 32.65
N THR A 69 18.86 32.28 33.32
CA THR A 69 18.31 31.06 32.69
C THR A 69 16.95 31.26 32.03
N THR A 70 16.40 32.47 32.01
CA THR A 70 15.07 32.73 31.46
C THR A 70 14.99 32.34 29.98
N THR A 71 16.04 32.65 29.21
CA THR A 71 16.10 32.33 27.77
C THR A 71 16.26 30.83 27.53
N SER A 72 17.14 30.15 28.27
CA SER A 72 17.33 28.70 28.14
C SER A 72 16.15 27.88 28.63
N LYS A 73 15.44 28.34 29.67
CA LYS A 73 14.15 27.74 30.10
C LYS A 73 13.07 27.86 29.02
N LEU A 74 13.00 29.01 28.34
CA LEU A 74 12.05 29.20 27.25
C LEU A 74 12.37 28.28 26.07
N ILE A 75 13.64 28.18 25.67
CA ILE A 75 14.09 27.29 24.59
C ILE A 75 13.77 25.83 24.93
N LEU A 76 14.09 25.39 26.16
CA LEU A 76 13.79 24.02 26.60
C LEU A 76 12.28 23.73 26.56
N ALA A 77 11.45 24.67 27.02
CA ALA A 77 10.00 24.53 27.00
C ALA A 77 9.46 24.44 25.56
N VAL A 78 9.93 25.29 24.64
CA VAL A 78 9.53 25.27 23.22
C VAL A 78 9.94 23.96 22.55
N SER A 79 11.18 23.50 22.78
CA SER A 79 11.65 22.21 22.25
C SER A 79 10.78 21.05 22.75
N LEU A 80 10.42 21.02 24.05
CA LEU A 80 9.53 20.00 24.60
C LEU A 80 8.14 20.03 23.93
N CYS A 81 7.57 21.22 23.74
CA CYS A 81 6.26 21.39 23.11
C CYS A 81 6.24 20.89 21.67
N ILE A 82 7.29 21.17 20.89
CA ILE A 82 7.40 20.71 19.50
C ILE A 82 7.50 19.19 19.45
N ILE A 83 8.29 18.56 20.33
CA ILE A 83 8.42 17.10 20.40
C ILE A 83 7.10 16.44 20.76
N VAL A 84 6.41 16.94 21.79
CA VAL A 84 5.09 16.43 22.18
C VAL A 84 4.09 16.59 21.03
N GLY A 85 4.10 17.74 20.35
CA GLY A 85 3.26 17.98 19.18
C GLY A 85 3.56 17.02 18.03
N LEU A 86 4.84 16.75 17.73
CA LEU A 86 5.26 15.81 16.69
C LEU A 86 4.85 14.37 17.04
N LEU A 87 5.00 13.93 18.30
CA LEU A 87 4.60 12.60 18.75
C LEU A 87 3.07 12.42 18.66
N ILE A 88 2.31 13.44 19.08
CA ILE A 88 0.85 13.43 18.95
C ILE A 88 0.44 13.45 17.48
N GLY A 89 1.05 14.30 16.65
CA GLY A 89 0.78 14.37 15.21
C GLY A 89 1.12 13.08 14.48
N ALA A 90 2.22 12.42 14.83
CA ALA A 90 2.58 11.10 14.32
C ALA A 90 1.60 10.03 14.78
N GLY A 91 1.18 10.03 16.05
CA GLY A 91 0.18 9.10 16.57
C GLY A 91 -1.21 9.28 15.95
N ILE A 92 -1.66 10.53 15.76
CA ILE A 92 -2.91 10.85 15.07
C ILE A 92 -2.81 10.49 13.59
N GLY A 93 -1.71 10.84 12.92
CA GLY A 93 -1.46 10.45 11.53
C GLY A 93 -1.51 8.93 11.40
N TYR A 94 -0.77 8.21 12.24
CA TYR A 94 -0.81 6.75 12.28
C TYR A 94 -2.24 6.24 12.50
N HIS A 95 -2.99 6.79 13.47
CA HIS A 95 -4.38 6.39 13.69
C HIS A 95 -5.30 6.70 12.51
N TYR A 96 -5.23 7.86 11.87
CA TYR A 96 -6.10 8.15 10.73
C TYR A 96 -5.73 7.35 9.48
N PHE A 97 -4.42 7.16 9.23
CA PHE A 97 -3.96 6.42 8.06
C PHE A 97 -4.04 4.90 8.24
N PHE A 98 -3.92 4.34 9.45
CA PHE A 98 -4.05 2.89 9.71
C PHE A 98 -5.42 2.45 10.26
N LYS A 99 -6.19 3.30 10.97
CA LYS A 99 -7.48 2.90 11.57
C LYS A 99 -8.66 2.97 10.58
N LEU A 100 -8.48 3.51 9.38
CA LEU A 100 -9.49 3.40 8.33
C LEU A 100 -9.57 1.99 7.72
N GLU A 101 -8.64 1.08 8.05
CA GLU A 101 -8.58 -0.26 7.44
C GLU A 101 -8.81 -1.44 8.38
N ALA A 102 -9.26 -1.24 9.62
CA ALA A 102 -9.57 -2.36 10.51
C ALA A 102 -10.80 -2.09 11.39
N THR A 103 -11.98 -2.15 10.78
CA THR A 103 -13.07 -2.86 11.47
C THR A 103 -12.97 -4.30 10.98
N PRO A 104 -12.41 -5.24 11.77
CA PRO A 104 -12.48 -6.64 11.39
C PRO A 104 -13.96 -6.97 11.34
N SER A 105 -14.47 -7.20 10.14
CA SER A 105 -15.75 -7.84 9.96
C SER A 105 -15.65 -9.15 10.73
N ASN A 106 -16.39 -9.26 11.83
CA ASN A 106 -16.72 -10.53 12.49
C ASN A 106 -17.66 -11.37 11.59
N GLY A 107 -17.40 -11.35 10.29
CA GLY A 107 -18.01 -12.20 9.30
C GLY A 107 -17.08 -13.38 9.15
N GLN A 108 -17.52 -14.50 9.71
CA GLN A 108 -17.15 -15.82 9.24
C GLN A 108 -17.47 -15.86 7.73
N SER A 109 -16.55 -15.35 6.91
CA SER A 109 -16.64 -15.37 5.46
C SER A 109 -16.46 -16.83 5.10
N THR A 110 -17.54 -17.47 4.69
CA THR A 110 -17.47 -18.76 4.02
C THR A 110 -16.59 -18.54 2.80
N LYS A 111 -15.31 -18.91 2.94
CA LYS A 111 -14.21 -18.76 1.98
C LYS A 111 -14.60 -19.40 0.65
N ILE A 112 -15.09 -18.60 -0.28
CA ILE A 112 -15.39 -19.07 -1.64
C ILE A 112 -14.12 -18.85 -2.46
N GLU A 113 -13.44 -19.94 -2.80
CA GLU A 113 -12.38 -19.86 -3.82
C GLU A 113 -12.97 -19.25 -5.10
N PRO A 114 -12.34 -18.22 -5.68
CA PRO A 114 -12.70 -17.71 -6.98
C PRO A 114 -12.90 -18.86 -7.97
N THR A 115 -14.14 -19.06 -8.39
CA THR A 115 -14.49 -20.04 -9.42
C THR A 115 -14.71 -19.31 -10.74
N LYS A 116 -14.56 -20.03 -11.86
CA LYS A 116 -14.90 -19.51 -13.20
C LYS A 116 -16.30 -18.90 -13.28
N GLU A 117 -17.23 -19.32 -12.44
CA GLU A 117 -18.62 -18.84 -12.39
C GLU A 117 -18.74 -17.44 -11.77
N MET A 118 -17.73 -17.01 -11.00
CA MET A 118 -17.65 -15.68 -10.38
C MET A 118 -17.09 -14.62 -11.34
N VAL A 119 -16.50 -15.05 -12.46
CA VAL A 119 -15.98 -14.16 -13.51
C VAL A 119 -17.13 -13.55 -14.29
N GLU A 120 -17.14 -12.23 -14.38
CA GLU A 120 -18.11 -11.44 -15.16
C GLU A 120 -17.65 -11.33 -16.61
N LYS A 121 -16.37 -10.99 -16.80
CA LYS A 121 -15.81 -10.67 -18.10
C LYS A 121 -14.30 -10.84 -18.08
N ILE A 122 -13.74 -11.24 -19.22
CA ILE A 122 -12.32 -11.15 -19.49
C ILE A 122 -12.14 -10.23 -20.70
N VAL A 123 -11.26 -9.24 -20.58
CA VAL A 123 -10.94 -8.30 -21.65
C VAL A 123 -9.45 -8.38 -21.94
N PHE A 124 -9.10 -8.71 -23.17
CA PHE A 124 -7.74 -8.64 -23.66
C PHE A 124 -7.49 -7.27 -24.28
N TYR A 125 -6.34 -6.68 -23.95
CA TYR A 125 -5.91 -5.40 -24.48
C TYR A 125 -4.59 -5.58 -25.22
N GLU A 126 -4.53 -5.06 -26.43
CA GLU A 126 -3.30 -5.01 -27.22
C GLU A 126 -3.30 -3.77 -28.11
N LYS A 127 -2.28 -2.91 -27.97
CA LYS A 127 -2.12 -1.67 -28.75
C LYS A 127 -3.38 -0.79 -28.71
N GLY A 128 -3.99 -0.69 -27.53
CA GLY A 128 -5.21 0.08 -27.27
C GLY A 128 -6.50 -0.54 -27.82
N LYS A 129 -6.44 -1.69 -28.51
CA LYS A 129 -7.62 -2.44 -28.93
C LYS A 129 -8.09 -3.34 -27.80
N GLN A 130 -9.40 -3.48 -27.67
CA GLN A 130 -10.04 -4.34 -26.67
C GLN A 130 -10.72 -5.51 -27.36
N GLU A 131 -10.52 -6.70 -26.81
CA GLU A 131 -11.24 -7.89 -27.20
C GLU A 131 -11.87 -8.57 -25.99
N ILE A 132 -13.14 -8.93 -26.11
CA ILE A 132 -13.89 -9.55 -25.03
C ILE A 132 -13.93 -11.05 -25.27
N ILE A 133 -13.39 -11.82 -24.34
CA ILE A 133 -13.38 -13.28 -24.45
C ILE A 133 -14.77 -13.83 -24.13
N ASP A 134 -15.31 -14.69 -25.00
CA ASP A 134 -16.58 -15.37 -24.77
C ASP A 134 -16.40 -16.47 -23.70
N LEU A 135 -16.87 -16.18 -22.49
CA LEU A 135 -16.84 -17.11 -21.35
C LEU A 135 -17.73 -18.34 -21.53
N LYS A 136 -18.60 -18.39 -22.54
CA LYS A 136 -19.40 -19.59 -22.87
C LYS A 136 -18.63 -20.59 -23.72
N SER A 137 -17.63 -20.14 -24.48
CA SER A 137 -16.73 -20.99 -25.26
C SER A 137 -15.85 -21.86 -24.35
N GLU A 138 -15.40 -23.01 -24.85
CA GLU A 138 -14.48 -23.87 -24.09
C GLU A 138 -13.13 -23.19 -23.82
N ASP A 139 -12.58 -22.47 -24.81
CA ASP A 139 -11.34 -21.70 -24.63
C ASP A 139 -11.51 -20.58 -23.59
N GLY A 140 -12.62 -19.84 -23.64
CA GLY A 140 -12.92 -18.80 -22.65
C GLY A 140 -13.06 -19.34 -21.23
N LYS A 141 -13.67 -20.53 -21.06
CA LYS A 141 -13.70 -21.22 -19.76
C LYS A 141 -12.31 -21.63 -19.29
N GLU A 142 -11.45 -22.12 -20.19
CA GLU A 142 -10.07 -22.49 -19.86
C GLU A 142 -9.25 -21.26 -19.45
N ILE A 143 -9.36 -20.15 -20.18
CA ILE A 143 -8.69 -18.88 -19.84
C ILE A 143 -9.15 -18.39 -18.46
N ALA A 144 -10.46 -18.37 -18.20
CA ALA A 144 -11.00 -17.97 -16.91
C ALA A 144 -10.46 -18.85 -15.77
N SER A 145 -10.44 -20.17 -15.97
CA SER A 145 -9.89 -21.12 -14.99
C SER A 145 -8.39 -20.87 -14.74
N LEU A 146 -7.61 -20.67 -15.80
CA LEU A 146 -6.17 -20.43 -15.71
C LEU A 146 -5.85 -19.14 -14.96
N LEU A 147 -6.45 -18.01 -15.35
CA LEU A 147 -6.22 -16.71 -14.72
C LEU A 147 -6.63 -16.74 -13.24
N THR A 148 -7.80 -17.31 -12.95
CA THR A 148 -8.31 -17.41 -11.59
C THR A 148 -7.39 -18.26 -10.71
N ARG A 149 -6.90 -19.40 -11.22
CA ARG A 149 -5.91 -20.22 -10.52
C ARG A 149 -4.63 -19.46 -10.24
N LYS A 150 -4.14 -18.68 -11.20
CA LYS A 150 -2.90 -17.91 -11.05
C LYS A 150 -2.96 -16.86 -9.96
N LEU A 151 -4.15 -16.34 -9.62
CA LEU A 151 -4.31 -15.46 -8.46
C LEU A 151 -3.98 -16.17 -7.13
N HIS A 152 -4.32 -17.45 -6.99
CA HIS A 152 -3.97 -18.23 -5.80
C HIS A 152 -2.48 -18.51 -5.66
N GLU A 153 -1.76 -18.49 -6.78
CA GLU A 153 -0.32 -18.75 -6.83
C GLU A 153 0.52 -17.51 -6.49
N LEU A 154 -0.10 -16.32 -6.36
CA LEU A 154 0.59 -15.09 -5.97
C LEU A 154 1.31 -15.27 -4.63
N ASN A 155 2.58 -14.91 -4.58
CA ASN A 155 3.41 -15.07 -3.39
C ASN A 155 4.40 -13.92 -3.15
N LEU A 156 4.57 -13.03 -4.14
CA LEU A 156 5.48 -11.89 -4.06
C LEU A 156 4.70 -10.59 -4.24
N GLN A 157 4.77 -9.71 -3.24
CA GLN A 157 4.21 -8.36 -3.34
C GLN A 157 5.31 -7.40 -3.83
N ALA A 158 5.03 -6.64 -4.89
CA ALA A 158 5.92 -5.60 -5.39
C ALA A 158 5.52 -4.22 -4.82
N THR A 159 6.53 -3.37 -4.61
CA THR A 159 6.33 -1.98 -4.19
C THR A 159 5.98 -1.11 -5.40
N CYS A 160 4.76 -1.23 -5.92
CA CYS A 160 4.28 -0.38 -6.99
C CYS A 160 2.93 0.24 -6.59
N VAL A 161 2.79 1.54 -6.86
CA VAL A 161 1.53 2.28 -6.65
C VAL A 161 1.08 2.76 -8.01
N PHE A 162 -0.15 2.40 -8.39
CA PHE A 162 -0.75 2.78 -9.67
C PHE A 162 -1.98 3.64 -9.42
N SER A 163 -2.05 4.78 -10.08
CA SER A 163 -3.26 5.57 -10.24
C SER A 163 -4.18 4.95 -11.29
N GLU A 164 -5.44 5.39 -11.36
CA GLU A 164 -6.36 4.95 -12.42
C GLU A 164 -5.81 5.36 -13.79
N GLU A 165 -5.19 6.54 -13.90
CA GLU A 165 -4.52 7.01 -15.12
C GLU A 165 -3.40 6.07 -15.55
N ASP A 166 -2.58 5.58 -14.62
CA ASP A 166 -1.51 4.62 -14.92
C ASP A 166 -2.08 3.30 -15.45
N ILE A 167 -3.20 2.84 -14.87
CA ILE A 167 -3.89 1.62 -15.33
C ILE A 167 -4.42 1.77 -16.75
N GLN A 168 -4.99 2.94 -17.07
CA GLN A 168 -5.46 3.21 -18.43
C GLN A 168 -4.28 3.29 -19.42
N GLU A 169 -3.15 3.87 -19.01
CA GLU A 169 -1.95 3.90 -19.84
C GLU A 169 -1.41 2.49 -20.13
N ILE A 170 -1.32 1.64 -19.10
CA ILE A 170 -0.91 0.22 -19.22
C ILE A 170 -1.85 -0.49 -20.21
N LYS A 171 -3.16 -0.37 -20.05
CA LYS A 171 -4.13 -0.97 -20.99
C LYS A 171 -4.02 -0.47 -22.42
N GLN A 172 -3.54 0.76 -22.63
CA GLN A 172 -3.37 1.33 -23.97
C GLN A 172 -2.08 0.86 -24.65
N LYS A 173 -1.00 0.68 -23.87
CA LYS A 173 0.35 0.48 -24.43
C LYS A 173 0.85 -0.95 -24.29
N ASP A 174 0.52 -1.62 -23.21
CA ASP A 174 0.97 -2.98 -22.90
C ASP A 174 0.00 -4.03 -23.47
N ARG A 175 0.44 -5.29 -23.47
CA ARG A 175 -0.45 -6.43 -23.72
C ARG A 175 -0.90 -6.98 -22.39
N VAL A 176 -2.18 -6.84 -22.09
CA VAL A 176 -2.73 -7.23 -20.78
C VAL A 176 -4.03 -8.02 -20.91
N ALA A 177 -4.24 -8.96 -20.01
CA ALA A 177 -5.54 -9.61 -19.81
C ALA A 177 -6.18 -9.10 -18.52
N GLU A 178 -7.34 -8.48 -18.62
CA GLU A 178 -8.12 -8.01 -17.48
C GLU A 178 -9.22 -9.01 -17.13
N LEU A 179 -9.18 -9.53 -15.91
CA LEU A 179 -10.19 -10.39 -15.30
C LEU A 179 -11.08 -9.54 -14.38
N ILE A 180 -12.39 -9.53 -14.63
CA ILE A 180 -13.37 -8.79 -13.82
C ILE A 180 -14.32 -9.79 -13.14
N PHE A 181 -14.44 -9.71 -11.82
CA PHE A 181 -15.36 -10.54 -11.05
C PHE A 181 -16.76 -9.90 -10.97
N LYS A 182 -17.84 -10.69 -10.93
CA LYS A 182 -19.23 -10.18 -10.84
C LYS A 182 -19.45 -9.31 -9.60
N LYS A 183 -18.91 -9.76 -8.48
CA LYS A 183 -18.87 -9.05 -7.20
C LYS A 183 -17.44 -9.07 -6.67
N PRO A 184 -17.03 -8.13 -5.80
CA PRO A 184 -15.77 -8.25 -5.09
C PRO A 184 -15.67 -9.61 -4.38
N VAL A 185 -14.48 -10.22 -4.43
CA VAL A 185 -14.20 -11.55 -3.85
C VAL A 185 -12.94 -11.49 -2.99
N ASP A 186 -12.89 -12.33 -1.97
CA ASP A 186 -11.68 -12.53 -1.18
C ASP A 186 -10.87 -13.69 -1.78
N ILE A 187 -9.57 -13.49 -1.95
CA ILE A 187 -8.70 -14.46 -2.63
C ILE A 187 -7.54 -14.85 -1.71
N THR A 188 -7.48 -16.11 -1.30
CA THR A 188 -6.31 -16.63 -0.60
C THR A 188 -5.17 -16.86 -1.57
N ILE A 189 -3.99 -16.33 -1.25
CA ILE A 189 -2.80 -16.40 -2.08
C ILE A 189 -1.69 -17.20 -1.41
N SER A 190 -0.73 -17.69 -2.18
CA SER A 190 0.39 -18.52 -1.73
C SER A 190 1.49 -17.74 -1.00
N GLN A 191 1.13 -16.66 -0.30
CA GLN A 191 2.02 -15.92 0.59
C GLN A 191 1.74 -16.35 2.03
N TRP A 192 2.66 -17.11 2.63
CA TRP A 192 2.61 -17.41 4.06
C TRP A 192 2.90 -16.16 4.89
N THR A 193 2.19 -16.00 6.01
CA THR A 193 2.41 -14.89 6.95
C THR A 193 2.75 -15.43 8.33
N GLU A 194 3.82 -14.89 8.92
CA GLU A 194 4.27 -15.29 10.26
C GLU A 194 3.23 -14.94 11.33
N PRO A 195 3.04 -15.77 12.37
CA PRO A 195 2.03 -15.55 13.40
C PRO A 195 2.02 -14.14 14.01
N GLU A 196 3.20 -13.56 14.20
CA GLU A 196 3.40 -12.23 14.79
C GLU A 196 2.92 -11.10 13.88
N GLU A 197 2.77 -11.34 12.58
CA GLU A 197 2.32 -10.34 11.60
C GLU A 197 0.81 -10.45 11.29
N ARG A 198 0.15 -11.54 11.69
CA ARG A 198 -1.27 -11.83 11.37
C ARG A 198 -2.27 -10.86 11.99
N TYR A 199 -1.87 -10.02 12.94
CA TYR A 199 -2.79 -9.08 13.60
C TYR A 199 -3.30 -7.95 12.68
N HIS A 200 -2.61 -7.69 11.57
CA HIS A 200 -2.95 -6.64 10.61
C HIS A 200 -2.97 -7.13 9.15
N ILE A 201 -2.64 -8.39 8.91
CA ILE A 201 -2.68 -9.01 7.59
C ILE A 201 -3.79 -10.07 7.61
N PRO A 202 -4.85 -9.92 6.80
CA PRO A 202 -5.87 -10.95 6.64
C PRO A 202 -5.23 -12.26 6.20
N VAL A 203 -5.49 -13.34 6.93
CA VAL A 203 -4.98 -14.68 6.63
C VAL A 203 -6.07 -15.73 6.78
N ASP A 204 -5.92 -16.85 6.09
CA ASP A 204 -6.78 -18.01 6.25
C ASP A 204 -6.42 -18.84 7.51
N GLU A 205 -7.21 -19.89 7.77
CA GLU A 205 -7.01 -20.79 8.91
C GLU A 205 -5.61 -21.44 8.94
N LYS A 206 -4.96 -21.55 7.79
CA LYS A 206 -3.62 -22.12 7.68
C LYS A 206 -2.58 -21.04 7.96
N GLY A 207 -2.82 -19.77 7.63
CA GLY A 207 -1.86 -18.66 7.78
C GLY A 207 -1.42 -18.06 6.44
N TYR A 208 -2.11 -18.40 5.34
CA TYR A 208 -1.88 -17.80 4.03
C TYR A 208 -2.67 -16.51 3.87
N ARG A 209 -2.03 -15.49 3.28
CA ARG A 209 -2.62 -14.17 3.11
C ARG A 209 -3.89 -14.22 2.26
N ILE A 210 -4.85 -13.37 2.62
CA ILE A 210 -6.09 -13.13 1.89
C ILE A 210 -6.03 -11.72 1.29
N LEU A 211 -6.26 -11.64 -0.02
CA LEU A 211 -6.53 -10.39 -0.73
C LEU A 211 -8.02 -10.11 -0.63
N GLU A 212 -8.42 -9.13 0.17
CA GLU A 212 -9.82 -8.81 0.41
C GLU A 212 -10.42 -7.93 -0.71
N ASN A 213 -11.71 -8.07 -0.97
CA ASN A 213 -12.49 -7.18 -1.85
C ASN A 213 -11.93 -7.01 -3.27
N VAL A 214 -11.33 -8.05 -3.85
CA VAL A 214 -10.79 -8.03 -5.22
C VAL A 214 -11.93 -7.97 -6.23
N LYS A 215 -11.98 -6.91 -7.04
CA LYS A 215 -12.96 -6.74 -8.13
C LYS A 215 -12.34 -6.98 -9.50
N ILE A 216 -11.06 -6.67 -9.66
CA ILE A 216 -10.34 -6.72 -10.94
C ILE A 216 -8.96 -7.34 -10.72
N ALA A 217 -8.47 -8.11 -11.68
CA ALA A 217 -7.05 -8.46 -11.78
C ALA A 217 -6.55 -8.23 -13.21
N ILE A 218 -5.43 -7.53 -13.36
CA ILE A 218 -4.81 -7.22 -14.66
C ILE A 218 -3.51 -7.99 -14.76
N PHE A 219 -3.44 -8.93 -15.69
CA PHE A 219 -2.29 -9.77 -15.97
C PHE A 219 -1.46 -9.12 -17.07
N ILE A 220 -0.21 -8.76 -16.75
CA ILE A 220 0.69 -8.10 -17.70
C ILE A 220 1.45 -9.18 -18.48
N LEU A 221 1.08 -9.35 -19.75
CA LEU A 221 1.64 -10.37 -20.62
C LEU A 221 2.90 -9.87 -21.32
N GLU A 222 2.93 -8.60 -21.70
CA GLU A 222 4.08 -7.94 -22.33
C GLU A 222 4.11 -6.47 -21.89
N ASP A 223 5.25 -6.05 -21.34
CA ASP A 223 5.51 -4.68 -20.90
C ASP A 223 6.26 -3.94 -22.01
N ASN A 224 5.51 -3.18 -22.79
CA ASN A 224 6.02 -2.40 -23.92
C ASN A 224 6.62 -1.06 -23.48
N GLN A 225 6.51 -0.74 -22.18
CA GLN A 225 6.97 0.52 -21.61
C GLN A 225 8.28 0.38 -20.84
N GLU A 226 8.91 -0.81 -20.84
CA GLU A 226 10.15 -1.12 -20.13
C GLU A 226 10.09 -0.79 -18.62
N ARG A 227 8.90 -0.91 -18.01
CA ARG A 227 8.68 -0.65 -16.58
C ARG A 227 9.13 -1.82 -15.69
N GLY A 228 9.52 -2.95 -16.28
CA GLY A 228 9.83 -4.19 -15.58
C GLY A 228 8.58 -4.94 -15.08
N LEU A 229 7.41 -4.68 -15.69
CA LEU A 229 6.11 -5.17 -15.23
C LEU A 229 5.66 -6.47 -15.89
N GLU A 230 6.41 -6.99 -16.86
CA GLU A 230 6.12 -8.29 -17.46
C GLU A 230 5.97 -9.38 -16.38
N ALA A 231 4.93 -10.20 -16.48
CA ALA A 231 4.54 -11.22 -15.51
C ALA A 231 4.01 -10.73 -14.16
N HIS A 232 3.85 -9.42 -13.98
CA HIS A 232 3.15 -8.89 -12.82
C HIS A 232 1.62 -8.96 -13.01
N ILE A 233 0.92 -8.98 -11.88
CA ILE A 233 -0.53 -9.01 -11.78
C ILE A 233 -0.95 -7.85 -10.88
N LEU A 234 -1.69 -6.90 -11.45
CA LEU A 234 -2.24 -5.77 -10.71
C LEU A 234 -3.62 -6.15 -10.18
N VAL A 235 -3.76 -6.18 -8.86
CA VAL A 235 -4.99 -6.58 -8.18
C VAL A 235 -5.75 -5.33 -7.73
N GLY A 236 -6.91 -5.11 -8.33
CA GLY A 236 -7.81 -3.99 -8.05
C GLY A 236 -8.79 -4.32 -6.94
N HIS A 237 -8.61 -3.68 -5.78
CA HIS A 237 -9.44 -3.80 -4.59
C HIS A 237 -10.49 -2.68 -4.56
N ARG A 238 -11.72 -3.01 -4.18
CA ARG A 238 -12.78 -2.01 -4.03
C ARG A 238 -12.77 -1.43 -2.62
N VAL A 239 -12.45 -0.14 -2.51
CA VAL A 239 -12.40 0.60 -1.23
C VAL A 239 -13.21 1.89 -1.37
N GLU A 240 -14.24 2.07 -0.54
CA GLU A 240 -15.07 3.29 -0.50
C GLU A 240 -15.61 3.76 -1.88
N GLY A 241 -15.88 2.83 -2.78
CA GLY A 241 -16.38 3.14 -4.13
C GLY A 241 -15.31 3.47 -5.17
N ARG A 242 -14.02 3.48 -4.78
CA ARG A 242 -12.87 3.57 -5.69
C ARG A 242 -12.17 2.21 -5.82
N THR A 243 -11.33 2.08 -6.85
CA THR A 243 -10.47 0.91 -7.04
C THR A 243 -9.04 1.30 -6.73
N GLY A 244 -8.43 0.63 -5.74
CA GLY A 244 -7.00 0.74 -5.47
C GLY A 244 -6.27 -0.47 -6.03
N TYR A 245 -5.11 -0.28 -6.65
CA TYR A 245 -4.34 -1.37 -7.27
C TYR A 245 -3.11 -1.72 -6.43
N SER A 246 -2.96 -3.00 -6.14
CA SER A 246 -1.74 -3.58 -5.56
C SER A 246 -1.01 -4.42 -6.60
N CYS A 247 0.33 -4.45 -6.54
CA CYS A 247 1.16 -5.14 -7.53
C CYS A 247 1.70 -6.44 -6.97
N TRP A 248 1.49 -7.52 -7.70
CA TRP A 248 1.83 -8.87 -7.28
C TRP A 248 2.54 -9.63 -8.39
N ALA A 249 3.26 -10.67 -8.01
CA ALA A 249 3.83 -11.62 -8.95
C ALA A 249 3.87 -13.02 -8.35
N ILE A 250 4.13 -13.99 -9.23
CA ILE A 250 4.41 -15.38 -8.86
C ILE A 250 5.91 -15.56 -8.97
N ASN A 251 6.55 -15.93 -7.86
CA ASN A 251 7.98 -16.18 -7.79
C ASN A 251 8.24 -17.69 -7.71
N ILE A 252 9.17 -18.19 -8.54
CA ILE A 252 9.55 -19.61 -8.61
C ILE A 252 10.62 -19.95 -7.56
N LYS A 253 11.36 -18.96 -7.03
CA LYS A 253 12.51 -19.17 -6.13
C LYS A 253 12.34 -18.45 -4.80
N GLU A 254 12.84 -19.04 -3.72
CA GLU A 254 12.80 -18.42 -2.38
C GLU A 254 13.73 -17.19 -2.28
N GLU A 255 13.51 -16.39 -1.22
CA GLU A 255 14.02 -15.02 -1.06
C GLU A 255 15.53 -14.85 -1.33
N GLY A 256 15.88 -13.87 -2.17
CA GLY A 256 17.27 -13.43 -2.44
C GLY A 256 17.63 -13.34 -3.92
N LYS A 257 16.97 -14.12 -4.79
CA LYS A 257 17.03 -14.00 -6.27
C LYS A 257 15.67 -14.35 -6.88
N PRO A 258 14.64 -13.51 -6.67
CA PRO A 258 13.31 -13.79 -7.16
C PRO A 258 13.32 -13.88 -8.68
N GLU A 259 12.93 -15.04 -9.21
CA GLU A 259 12.73 -15.25 -10.63
C GLU A 259 11.23 -15.39 -10.85
N LEU A 260 10.67 -14.46 -11.61
CA LEU A 260 9.23 -14.42 -11.85
C LEU A 260 8.83 -15.60 -12.74
N ASP A 261 7.73 -16.27 -12.37
CA ASP A 261 7.10 -17.26 -13.23
C ASP A 261 6.49 -16.55 -14.44
N LYS A 262 7.12 -16.73 -15.61
CA LYS A 262 6.60 -16.30 -16.90
C LYS A 262 5.90 -17.43 -17.68
N SER A 263 5.95 -18.67 -17.19
CA SER A 263 5.48 -19.85 -17.94
C SER A 263 3.98 -19.81 -18.24
N TRP A 264 3.21 -19.10 -17.43
CA TRP A 264 1.78 -18.94 -17.62
C TRP A 264 1.42 -17.98 -18.75
N ILE A 265 2.32 -17.05 -19.11
CA ILE A 265 2.12 -16.09 -20.21
C ILE A 265 2.01 -16.85 -21.54
N ASP A 266 2.94 -17.78 -21.80
CA ASP A 266 2.91 -18.61 -23.01
C ASP A 266 1.62 -19.43 -23.12
N ARG A 267 1.14 -19.95 -21.99
CA ARG A 267 -0.10 -20.72 -21.97
C ARG A 267 -1.31 -19.83 -22.28
N ILE A 268 -1.38 -18.64 -21.68
CA ILE A 268 -2.44 -17.66 -21.96
C ILE A 268 -2.40 -17.26 -23.43
N ASN A 269 -1.23 -16.92 -23.99
CA ASN A 269 -1.06 -16.54 -25.38
C ASN A 269 -1.58 -17.62 -26.34
N ARG A 270 -1.30 -18.90 -26.07
CA ARG A 270 -1.83 -20.00 -26.88
C ARG A 270 -3.35 -20.09 -26.83
N LEU A 271 -3.96 -19.85 -25.66
CA LEU A 271 -5.41 -19.91 -25.50
C LEU A 271 -6.10 -18.71 -26.16
N ILE A 272 -5.53 -17.51 -26.02
CA ILE A 272 -6.01 -16.29 -26.68
C ILE A 272 -5.99 -16.48 -28.21
N ASN A 273 -4.90 -16.99 -28.76
CA ASN A 273 -4.80 -17.23 -30.21
C ASN A 273 -5.82 -18.27 -30.71
N LYS A 274 -6.12 -19.30 -29.91
CA LYS A 274 -7.14 -20.31 -30.23
C LYS A 274 -8.57 -19.76 -30.17
N ALA A 275 -8.84 -18.89 -29.20
CA ALA A 275 -10.14 -18.26 -29.01
C ALA A 275 -10.51 -17.28 -30.15
N GLY A 276 -9.63 -17.08 -31.15
CA GLY A 276 -9.89 -16.25 -32.32
C GLY A 276 -9.38 -14.81 -32.18
N ALA A 277 -8.66 -14.49 -31.10
CA ALA A 277 -8.15 -13.14 -30.82
C ALA A 277 -6.96 -12.71 -31.68
N SER A 278 -6.48 -13.58 -32.57
CA SER A 278 -5.31 -13.35 -33.40
C SER A 278 -5.63 -13.24 -34.91
N ASN A 279 -6.82 -12.74 -35.26
CA ASN A 279 -7.14 -12.36 -36.65
C ASN A 279 -7.17 -10.84 -36.85
N ILE A 280 -6.11 -10.14 -36.42
CA ILE A 280 -5.85 -8.75 -36.80
C ILE A 280 -4.42 -8.66 -37.34
N PHE A 281 -4.28 -8.97 -38.63
CA PHE A 281 -3.20 -8.42 -39.47
C PHE A 281 -3.67 -7.11 -40.10
#